data_AF-A0A0N4XLQ2-F1
#
_entry.id   AF-A0A0N4XLQ2-F1
#
_cell.length_a   1.000
_cell.length_b   1.000
_cell.length_c   1.000
_cell.angle_alpha   90.00
_cell.angle_beta   90.00
_cell.angle_gamma   90.00
#
_symmetry.space_group_name_H-M   'P 1'
#
loop_
_entity.id
_entity.type
_entity.pdbx_description
1 polymer ?
#
loop_
_entity_poly.entity_id
_entity_poly.type
_entity_poly.pdbx_seq_one_letter_code
_entity_poly.pdbx_strand_id
1 'polypeptide(L)'
;MPIKACADKLKREIEDFGFPPKFPEEVEEVLEEETSSLDEITKDKSKGKKSKLVAKSGSSKFQWQIMQSLGLDDDEIKKFADTDYWLDYFPPHCISDLKRMGLKADWRRSFITTDVNPYYDSFVQWQFRKLRLANKIDFGKRYTIYSPKDGQPCMDHDRSTGEGVGPQEYTLIQLKVLDPKPAVLAHISQPVYLVAATLRPETMYGQTNCYLHPDIQYSAFYVGEKEDEVFIATARAARNMSYQGFTAKNGVVRFVDGMEKVPGSKLLGASLSAPLSSYSKVYALPMLTIKDNKGTGVVTSVPSDSPDDFAALSDLKKKKPLREKYGITDEMVLPFEPVSDVNWPRGPNLKSAAGALSKLLLVYAYQVVP
;
A
#
# COMPACT_ATOMS: atom_id res chain seq x y z
N MET A 1 -2.31 21.51 3.24
CA MET A 1 -3.18 20.34 3.47
C MET A 1 -3.82 20.29 4.85
N PRO A 2 -3.12 20.40 5.99
CA PRO A 2 -3.73 20.11 7.30
C PRO A 2 -4.96 20.97 7.64
N ILE A 3 -4.88 22.29 7.42
CA ILE A 3 -5.99 23.23 7.64
C ILE A 3 -7.21 22.82 6.80
N LYS A 4 -7.00 22.59 5.50
CA LYS A 4 -8.04 22.18 4.55
C LYS A 4 -8.65 20.83 4.93
N ALA A 5 -7.84 19.85 5.33
CA ALA A 5 -8.34 18.53 5.74
C ALA A 5 -9.22 18.61 7.00
N CYS A 6 -8.84 19.43 7.98
CA CYS A 6 -9.66 19.68 9.17
C CYS A 6 -10.95 20.41 8.82
N ALA A 7 -10.89 21.44 7.97
CA ALA A 7 -12.06 22.19 7.49
C ALA A 7 -13.04 21.29 6.72
N ASP A 8 -12.54 20.46 5.80
CA ASP A 8 -13.36 19.52 5.03
C ASP A 8 -13.94 18.40 5.93
N LYS A 9 -13.22 17.98 6.99
CA LYS A 9 -13.76 17.05 8.00
C LYS A 9 -14.92 17.70 8.78
N LEU A 10 -14.77 18.95 9.23
CA LEU A 10 -15.88 19.69 9.87
C LEU A 10 -17.07 19.84 8.92
N LYS A 11 -16.81 20.19 7.66
CA LYS A 11 -17.86 20.33 6.65
C LYS A 11 -18.67 19.03 6.49
N ARG A 12 -18.00 17.88 6.39
CA ARG A 12 -18.67 16.57 6.34
C ARG A 12 -19.45 16.26 7.61
N GLU A 13 -18.88 16.52 8.78
CA GLU A 13 -19.58 16.29 10.06
C GLU A 13 -20.86 17.13 10.18
N ILE A 14 -20.86 18.39 9.69
CA ILE A 14 -22.06 19.24 9.62
C ILE A 14 -23.09 18.70 8.63
N GLU A 15 -22.64 18.23 7.46
CA GLU A 15 -23.52 17.66 6.41
C GLU A 15 -24.16 16.33 6.85
N ASP A 16 -23.40 15.47 7.52
CA ASP A 16 -23.84 14.12 7.92
C ASP A 16 -24.66 14.12 9.22
N PHE A 17 -24.30 14.95 10.21
CA PHE A 17 -24.88 14.91 11.56
C PHE A 17 -25.70 16.16 11.94
N GLY A 18 -25.76 17.17 11.07
CA GLY A 18 -26.50 18.42 11.29
C GLY A 18 -25.74 19.48 12.10
N PHE A 19 -26.48 20.49 12.57
CA PHE A 19 -25.93 21.62 13.34
C PHE A 19 -26.85 21.96 14.54
N PRO A 20 -26.36 21.85 15.80
CA PRO A 20 -25.09 21.21 16.19
C PRO A 20 -25.12 19.70 15.86
N PRO A 21 -23.98 19.10 15.50
CA PRO A 21 -23.92 17.71 15.05
C PRO A 21 -24.31 16.75 16.17
N LYS A 22 -25.25 15.86 15.89
CA LYS A 22 -25.64 14.77 16.79
C LYS A 22 -24.95 13.49 16.35
N PHE A 23 -23.81 13.22 16.95
CA PHE A 23 -23.08 11.98 16.70
C PHE A 23 -23.84 10.79 17.29
N PRO A 24 -23.76 9.59 16.67
CA PRO A 24 -24.31 8.38 17.25
C PRO A 24 -23.69 8.15 18.64
N GLU A 25 -24.55 8.00 19.66
CA GLU A 25 -24.12 7.44 20.94
C GLU A 25 -23.95 5.93 20.74
N GLU A 26 -22.74 5.47 20.43
CA GLU A 26 -22.43 4.04 20.47
C GLU A 26 -21.28 3.74 21.44
N VAL A 27 -21.66 2.85 22.37
CA VAL A 27 -20.93 2.00 23.31
C VAL A 27 -19.43 1.94 23.08
N GLU A 28 -18.67 2.07 24.18
CA GLU A 28 -17.24 1.75 24.25
C GLU A 28 -16.98 0.32 23.75
N GLU A 29 -16.81 0.13 22.44
CA GLU A 29 -15.97 -0.94 21.93
C GLU A 29 -14.53 -0.56 22.29
N VAL A 30 -14.10 -1.07 23.44
CA VAL A 30 -12.70 -1.24 23.78
C VAL A 30 -12.07 -2.03 22.63
N LEU A 31 -11.32 -1.34 21.79
CA LEU A 31 -10.33 -1.99 20.92
C LEU A 31 -9.32 -2.64 21.86
N GLU A 32 -9.55 -3.90 22.23
CA GLU A 32 -8.48 -4.77 22.69
C GLU A 32 -7.50 -4.91 21.52
N GLU A 33 -6.44 -4.12 21.56
CA GLU A 33 -5.22 -4.45 20.82
C GLU A 33 -4.80 -5.85 21.32
N GLU A 34 -4.98 -6.89 20.51
CA GLU A 34 -4.30 -8.17 20.71
C GLU A 34 -2.78 -7.94 20.60
N THR A 35 -2.17 -7.48 21.69
CA THR A 35 -0.74 -7.57 21.87
C THR A 35 -0.43 -9.03 22.15
N SER A 36 -0.01 -9.76 21.12
CA SER A 36 0.60 -11.07 21.34
C SER A 36 1.80 -10.88 22.28
N SER A 37 1.88 -11.71 23.32
CA SER A 37 2.84 -11.68 24.43
C SER A 37 4.32 -11.85 24.03
N LEU A 38 4.63 -11.85 22.72
CA LEU A 38 5.95 -11.99 22.14
C LEU A 38 6.62 -10.65 21.78
N ASP A 39 5.84 -9.57 21.60
CA ASP A 39 6.37 -8.25 21.24
C ASP A 39 6.92 -7.43 22.43
N GLU A 40 6.65 -7.87 23.68
CA GLU A 40 7.19 -7.23 24.89
C GLU A 40 8.65 -7.62 25.19
N ILE A 41 9.12 -8.75 24.67
CA ILE A 41 10.43 -9.32 25.07
C ILE A 41 11.59 -8.77 24.22
N THR A 42 11.34 -8.18 23.05
CA THR A 42 12.40 -7.77 22.10
C THR A 42 12.56 -6.25 21.91
N LYS A 43 11.94 -5.42 22.75
CA LYS A 43 12.02 -3.96 22.60
C LYS A 43 13.21 -3.33 23.32
N ASP A 44 14.23 -2.99 22.53
CA ASP A 44 15.34 -2.10 22.89
C ASP A 44 14.81 -0.75 23.43
N LYS A 45 15.17 -0.43 24.68
CA LYS A 45 14.65 0.72 25.46
C LYS A 45 15.25 2.08 25.06
N SER A 46 15.92 2.19 23.92
CA SER A 46 16.68 3.39 23.53
C SER A 46 16.05 4.29 22.44
N LYS A 47 14.83 4.00 21.94
CA LYS A 47 14.17 4.85 20.91
C LYS A 47 12.82 5.41 21.37
N GLY A 48 12.85 6.61 21.94
CA GLY A 48 11.67 7.44 22.23
C GLY A 48 11.00 7.92 20.93
N LYS A 49 9.99 7.19 20.45
CA LYS A 49 9.16 7.57 19.29
C LYS A 49 7.65 7.34 19.52
N LYS A 50 7.16 7.58 20.74
CA LYS A 50 5.72 7.41 21.10
C LYS A 50 5.03 8.63 21.73
N SER A 51 5.65 9.82 21.83
CA SER A 51 5.03 10.94 22.56
C SER A 51 4.18 11.92 21.73
N LYS A 52 4.14 11.81 20.39
CA LYS A 52 3.36 12.76 19.54
C LYS A 52 1.97 12.27 19.11
N LEU A 53 1.76 10.97 18.95
CA LEU A 53 0.44 10.42 18.56
C LEU A 53 -0.53 10.38 19.75
N VAL A 54 -0.05 9.92 20.91
CA VAL A 54 -0.87 9.80 22.13
C VAL A 54 -1.29 11.18 22.67
N ALA A 55 -0.49 12.23 22.46
CA ALA A 55 -0.83 13.59 22.89
C ALA A 55 -1.81 14.30 21.94
N LYS A 56 -2.02 13.79 20.71
CA LYS A 56 -2.96 14.36 19.73
C LYS A 56 -4.34 13.71 19.73
N SER A 57 -4.46 12.50 20.26
CA SER A 57 -5.74 11.83 20.49
C SER A 57 -6.23 12.14 21.90
N GLY A 58 -6.80 13.34 22.09
CA GLY A 58 -7.71 13.54 23.22
C GLY A 58 -8.89 12.56 23.11
N SER A 59 -9.72 12.45 24.15
CA SER A 59 -10.92 11.59 24.17
C SER A 59 -11.94 11.88 23.05
N SER A 60 -11.74 12.96 22.28
CA SER A 60 -12.59 13.40 21.17
C SER A 60 -12.27 12.67 19.86
N LYS A 61 -13.22 11.89 19.33
CA LYS A 61 -13.09 11.19 18.03
C LYS A 61 -13.41 12.09 16.83
N PHE A 62 -14.27 13.10 17.02
CA PHE A 62 -14.75 13.99 15.95
C PHE A 62 -14.05 15.36 15.96
N GLN A 63 -13.91 15.98 14.79
CA GLN A 63 -13.27 17.29 14.68
C GLN A 63 -14.09 18.37 15.38
N TRP A 64 -15.42 18.30 15.32
CA TRP A 64 -16.32 19.21 16.06
C TRP A 64 -16.04 19.23 17.56
N GLN A 65 -15.92 18.04 18.18
CA GLN A 65 -15.63 17.89 19.61
C GLN A 65 -14.26 18.49 19.99
N ILE A 66 -13.26 18.37 19.11
CA ILE A 66 -11.94 18.99 19.30
C ILE A 66 -12.07 20.51 19.31
N MET A 67 -12.88 21.09 18.41
CA MET A 67 -13.10 22.53 18.37
C MET A 67 -13.87 23.03 19.60
N GLN A 68 -14.85 22.28 20.10
CA GLN A 68 -15.53 22.57 21.37
C GLN A 68 -14.56 22.55 22.57
N SER A 69 -13.58 21.63 22.58
CA SER A 69 -12.55 21.56 23.62
C SER A 69 -11.62 22.78 23.66
N LEU A 70 -11.54 23.53 22.56
CA LEU A 70 -10.84 24.82 22.51
C LEU A 70 -11.66 25.96 23.13
N GLY A 71 -12.88 25.68 23.59
CA GLY A 71 -13.79 26.67 24.18
C GLY A 71 -14.54 27.52 23.17
N LEU A 72 -14.69 27.04 21.94
CA LEU A 72 -15.42 27.72 20.86
C LEU A 72 -16.91 27.40 20.92
N ASP A 73 -17.76 28.39 20.65
CA ASP A 73 -19.20 28.22 20.54
C ASP A 73 -19.58 27.56 19.21
N ASP A 74 -20.68 26.81 19.17
CA ASP A 74 -21.11 26.05 17.97
C ASP A 74 -21.24 26.94 16.72
N ASP A 75 -21.79 28.15 16.86
CA ASP A 75 -21.92 29.13 15.76
C ASP A 75 -20.57 29.61 15.21
N GLU A 76 -19.53 29.62 16.04
CA GLU A 76 -18.17 29.94 15.63
C GLU A 76 -17.49 28.74 14.97
N ILE A 77 -17.67 27.53 15.53
CA ILE A 77 -17.13 26.27 14.96
C ILE A 77 -17.61 26.08 13.53
N LYS A 78 -18.87 26.41 13.23
CA LYS A 78 -19.43 26.34 11.88
C LYS A 78 -18.62 27.12 10.85
N LYS A 79 -18.03 28.26 11.22
CA LYS A 79 -17.25 29.09 10.31
C LYS A 79 -15.93 28.43 9.91
N PHE A 80 -15.39 27.53 10.74
CA PHE A 80 -14.20 26.74 10.42
C PHE A 80 -14.43 25.64 9.37
N ALA A 81 -15.67 25.46 8.89
CA ALA A 81 -15.90 24.70 7.65
C ALA A 81 -15.29 25.41 6.42
N ASP A 82 -15.15 26.74 6.49
CA ASP A 82 -14.36 27.52 5.53
C ASP A 82 -12.89 27.50 5.94
N THR A 83 -12.00 27.26 4.98
CA THR A 83 -10.56 27.18 5.20
C THR A 83 -9.95 28.54 5.50
N ASP A 84 -10.49 29.61 4.92
CA ASP A 84 -9.94 30.96 5.08
C ASP A 84 -10.18 31.50 6.50
N TYR A 85 -11.28 31.10 7.13
CA TYR A 85 -11.56 31.48 8.52
C TYR A 85 -10.48 31.00 9.51
N TRP A 86 -9.80 29.88 9.23
CA TRP A 86 -8.67 29.43 10.04
C TRP A 86 -7.49 30.41 9.97
N LEU A 87 -7.29 31.04 8.81
CA LEU A 87 -6.21 32.00 8.56
C LEU A 87 -6.50 33.35 9.23
N ASP A 88 -7.76 33.68 9.47
CA ASP A 88 -8.15 34.87 10.20
C ASP A 88 -8.13 34.64 11.72
N TYR A 89 -8.54 33.45 12.17
CA TYR A 89 -8.67 33.13 13.59
C TYR A 89 -7.30 32.84 14.24
N PHE A 90 -6.60 31.79 13.81
CA PHE A 90 -5.45 31.29 14.56
C PHE A 90 -4.22 32.21 14.56
N PRO A 91 -3.82 32.87 13.45
CA PRO A 91 -2.59 33.66 13.45
C PRO A 91 -2.55 34.83 14.47
N PRO A 92 -3.62 35.65 14.64
CA PRO A 92 -3.68 36.63 15.72
C PRO A 92 -3.55 36.02 17.13
N HIS A 93 -4.21 34.88 17.38
CA HIS A 93 -4.11 34.17 18.67
C HIS A 93 -2.69 33.67 18.93
N CYS A 94 -2.04 33.05 17.94
CA CYS A 94 -0.65 32.62 18.06
C CYS A 94 0.30 33.78 18.36
N ILE A 95 0.12 34.94 17.73
CA ILE A 95 0.93 36.14 18.04
C ILE A 95 0.69 36.59 19.48
N SER A 96 -0.56 36.62 19.95
CA SER A 96 -0.90 36.98 21.32
C SER A 96 -0.22 36.05 22.34
N ASP A 97 -0.28 34.74 22.11
CA ASP A 97 0.33 33.74 22.99
C ASP A 97 1.86 33.84 23.02
N LEU A 98 2.52 34.02 21.86
CA LEU A 98 3.97 34.20 21.81
C LEU A 98 4.42 35.53 22.43
N LYS A 99 3.61 36.60 22.35
CA LYS A 99 3.86 37.86 23.08
C LYS A 99 3.74 37.66 24.59
N ARG A 100 2.72 36.92 25.05
CA ARG A 100 2.53 36.57 26.47
C ARG A 100 3.68 35.71 27.01
N MET A 101 4.23 34.83 26.17
CA MET A 101 5.45 34.07 26.47
C MET A 101 6.69 34.97 26.62
N GLY A 102 6.69 36.19 26.07
CA GLY A 102 7.84 37.10 26.11
C GLY A 102 8.88 36.82 25.03
N LEU A 103 8.47 36.24 23.89
CA LEU A 103 9.38 35.95 22.78
C LEU A 103 9.99 37.25 22.22
N LYS A 104 11.31 37.29 22.07
CA LYS A 104 12.06 38.43 21.51
C LYS A 104 12.01 38.44 19.97
N ALA A 105 10.81 38.65 19.41
CA ALA A 105 10.58 38.68 17.97
C ALA A 105 10.20 40.09 17.47
N ASP A 106 10.62 40.44 16.24
CA ASP A 106 10.16 41.65 15.54
C ASP A 106 8.84 41.36 14.82
N TRP A 107 7.72 41.64 15.48
CA TRP A 107 6.37 41.36 14.99
C TRP A 107 6.01 42.06 13.68
N ARG A 108 6.74 43.10 13.28
CA ARG A 108 6.54 43.79 11.98
C ARG A 108 6.91 42.89 10.79
N ARG A 109 7.60 41.77 11.04
CA ARG A 109 8.05 40.80 10.05
C ARG A 109 7.20 39.52 10.04
N SER A 110 6.09 39.49 10.77
CA SER A 110 5.13 38.37 10.77
C SER A 110 4.27 38.41 9.51
N PHE A 111 3.96 37.23 8.94
CA PHE A 111 3.14 37.11 7.73
C PHE A 111 2.47 35.72 7.63
N ILE A 112 1.47 35.60 6.76
CA ILE A 112 0.79 34.35 6.40
C ILE A 112 1.39 33.81 5.08
N THR A 113 1.41 32.49 4.91
CA THR A 113 2.16 31.80 3.84
C THR A 113 1.32 31.38 2.63
N THR A 114 0.00 31.59 2.64
CA THR A 114 -0.88 31.29 1.51
C THR A 114 -0.97 32.47 0.52
N ASP A 115 -1.68 32.26 -0.58
CA ASP A 115 -1.99 33.27 -1.60
C ASP A 115 -2.85 34.44 -1.09
N VAL A 116 -3.51 34.28 0.06
CA VAL A 116 -4.15 35.37 0.82
C VAL A 116 -3.16 36.51 1.12
N ASN A 117 -1.86 36.22 1.23
CA ASN A 117 -0.82 37.24 1.34
C ASN A 117 -0.14 37.49 -0.01
N PRO A 118 -0.49 38.59 -0.72
CA PRO A 118 0.02 38.85 -2.07
C PRO A 118 1.54 39.09 -2.11
N TYR A 119 2.13 39.62 -1.03
CA TYR A 119 3.58 39.86 -0.98
C TYR A 119 4.36 38.55 -0.91
N TYR A 120 3.91 37.62 -0.06
CA TYR A 120 4.55 36.32 0.08
C TYR A 120 4.32 35.43 -1.15
N ASP A 121 3.10 35.47 -1.71
CA ASP A 121 2.81 34.79 -2.97
C ASP A 121 3.72 35.28 -4.10
N SER A 122 3.86 36.60 -4.28
CA SER A 122 4.78 37.15 -5.28
C SER A 122 6.24 36.73 -5.05
N PHE A 123 6.66 36.59 -3.78
CA PHE A 123 8.00 36.10 -3.44
C PHE A 123 8.18 34.62 -3.84
N VAL A 124 7.21 33.76 -3.53
CA VAL A 124 7.23 32.34 -3.91
C VAL A 124 7.19 32.18 -5.44
N GLN A 125 6.36 32.96 -6.14
CA GLN A 125 6.33 32.96 -7.61
C GLN A 125 7.71 33.33 -8.20
N TRP A 126 8.36 34.36 -7.67
CA TRP A 126 9.72 34.73 -8.08
C TRP A 126 10.71 33.57 -7.84
N GLN A 127 10.65 32.91 -6.68
CA GLN A 127 11.49 31.76 -6.35
C GLN A 127 11.30 30.61 -7.35
N PHE A 128 10.04 30.21 -7.63
CA PHE A 128 9.75 29.11 -8.56
C PHE A 128 10.17 29.44 -10.00
N ARG A 129 10.02 30.69 -10.44
CA ARG A 129 10.54 31.15 -11.75
C ARG A 129 12.07 31.00 -11.82
N LYS A 130 12.79 31.37 -10.75
CA LYS A 130 14.25 31.20 -10.67
C LYS A 130 14.66 29.73 -10.67
N LEU A 131 13.97 28.87 -9.91
CA LEU A 131 14.22 27.43 -9.88
C LEU A 131 14.00 26.79 -11.25
N ARG A 132 12.94 27.19 -11.96
CA ARG A 132 12.67 26.74 -13.33
C ARG A 132 13.76 27.17 -14.30
N LEU A 133 14.19 28.45 -14.27
CA LEU A 133 15.28 28.96 -15.10
C LEU A 133 16.62 28.25 -14.81
N ALA A 134 16.82 27.77 -13.59
CA ALA A 134 17.99 27.00 -13.17
C ALA A 134 17.85 25.48 -13.40
N ASN A 135 16.83 25.03 -14.14
CA ASN A 135 16.53 23.61 -14.41
C ASN A 135 16.46 22.76 -13.12
N LYS A 136 15.82 23.29 -12.07
CA LYS A 136 15.54 22.57 -10.81
C LYS A 136 14.09 22.09 -10.71
N ILE A 137 13.25 22.40 -11.71
CA ILE A 137 11.85 21.99 -11.78
C ILE A 137 11.64 21.32 -13.14
N ASP A 138 11.26 20.04 -13.10
CA ASP A 138 10.91 19.24 -14.26
C ASP A 138 9.45 18.80 -14.20
N PHE A 139 8.88 18.51 -15.36
CA PHE A 139 7.55 17.93 -15.51
C PHE A 139 7.66 16.53 -16.13
N GLY A 140 7.03 15.55 -15.51
CA GLY A 140 6.99 14.18 -16.03
C GLY A 140 6.21 13.24 -15.13
N LYS A 141 5.82 12.08 -15.68
CA LYS A 141 5.15 11.02 -14.92
C LYS A 141 6.18 10.35 -14.01
N ARG A 142 5.96 10.42 -12.69
CA ARG A 142 6.86 9.89 -11.66
C ARG A 142 6.06 9.13 -10.61
N TYR A 143 6.73 8.19 -9.97
CA TYR A 143 6.18 7.45 -8.85
C TYR A 143 6.32 8.26 -7.56
N THR A 144 5.23 8.35 -6.80
CA THR A 144 5.16 9.07 -5.53
C THR A 144 4.12 8.42 -4.64
N ILE A 145 4.24 8.58 -3.33
CA ILE A 145 3.16 8.19 -2.42
C ILE A 145 1.95 9.07 -2.74
N TYR A 146 0.78 8.45 -2.89
CA TYR A 146 -0.41 9.08 -3.44
C TYR A 146 -1.62 8.76 -2.56
N SER A 147 -2.45 9.77 -2.30
CA SER A 147 -3.72 9.63 -1.60
C SER A 147 -4.86 9.66 -2.63
N PRO A 148 -5.54 8.52 -2.88
CA PRO A 148 -6.74 8.48 -3.71
C PRO A 148 -7.85 9.42 -3.28
N LYS A 149 -7.97 9.61 -1.97
CA LYS A 149 -9.02 10.45 -1.39
C LYS A 149 -8.75 11.92 -1.66
N ASP A 150 -7.48 12.33 -1.59
CA ASP A 150 -7.08 13.71 -1.85
C ASP A 150 -6.78 13.99 -3.32
N GLY A 151 -6.63 12.94 -4.14
CA GLY A 151 -6.36 13.06 -5.57
C GLY A 151 -4.96 13.58 -5.91
N GLN A 152 -4.02 13.56 -4.96
CA GLN A 152 -2.70 14.19 -5.10
C GLN A 152 -1.57 13.40 -4.43
N PRO A 153 -0.29 13.72 -4.72
CA PRO A 153 0.84 13.21 -3.96
C PRO A 153 0.70 13.51 -2.46
N CYS A 154 0.95 12.51 -1.61
CA CYS A 154 0.92 12.60 -0.15
C CYS A 154 2.35 12.64 0.39
N MET A 155 2.86 13.86 0.54
CA MET A 155 4.22 14.13 1.03
C MET A 155 4.28 14.05 2.56
N ASP A 156 5.47 14.08 3.13
CA ASP A 156 5.70 13.78 4.55
C ASP A 156 4.82 14.59 5.53
N HIS A 157 4.64 15.88 5.27
CA HIS A 157 3.83 16.76 6.14
C HIS A 157 2.32 16.60 5.95
N ASP A 158 1.88 15.85 4.95
CA ASP A 158 0.47 15.53 4.71
C ASP A 158 0.06 14.20 5.39
N ARG A 159 1.02 13.46 5.95
CA ARG A 159 0.79 12.12 6.50
C ARG A 159 0.39 12.13 7.96
N SER A 160 -0.58 11.27 8.28
CA SER A 160 -0.90 10.93 9.67
C SER A 160 0.05 9.87 10.24
N THR A 161 0.60 9.00 9.39
CA THR A 161 1.53 7.91 9.75
C THR A 161 2.59 7.69 8.65
N GLY A 162 3.75 7.15 9.02
CA GLY A 162 4.77 6.76 8.03
C GLY A 162 5.54 7.95 7.40
N GLU A 163 5.87 8.98 8.19
CA GLU A 163 6.76 10.06 7.78
C GLU A 163 8.12 9.51 7.32
N GLY A 164 8.60 9.89 6.13
CA GLY A 164 9.86 9.43 5.54
C GLY A 164 9.78 8.09 4.78
N VAL A 165 8.61 7.46 4.68
CA VAL A 165 8.42 6.26 3.87
C VAL A 165 8.34 6.61 2.38
N GLY A 166 9.21 6.03 1.56
CA GLY A 166 9.20 6.19 0.10
C GLY A 166 8.53 5.01 -0.62
N PRO A 167 8.29 5.12 -1.93
CA PRO A 167 7.90 3.98 -2.75
C PRO A 167 9.02 2.92 -2.76
N GLN A 168 8.66 1.65 -2.59
CA GLN A 168 9.57 0.52 -2.71
C GLN A 168 9.25 -0.28 -3.96
N GLU A 169 10.27 -0.48 -4.80
CA GLU A 169 10.16 -1.23 -6.05
C GLU A 169 10.11 -2.73 -5.80
N TYR A 170 9.23 -3.43 -6.52
CA TYR A 170 9.18 -4.88 -6.61
C TYR A 170 9.11 -5.28 -8.08
N THR A 171 9.68 -6.44 -8.38
CA THR A 171 9.45 -7.11 -9.65
C THR A 171 8.24 -8.02 -9.51
N LEU A 172 7.24 -7.88 -10.39
CA LEU A 172 6.14 -8.82 -10.51
C LEU A 172 6.45 -9.90 -11.53
N ILE A 173 6.45 -11.13 -11.05
CA ILE A 173 6.54 -12.33 -11.84
C ILE A 173 5.12 -12.74 -12.22
N GLN A 174 4.84 -12.83 -13.52
CA GLN A 174 3.58 -13.32 -14.03
C GLN A 174 3.61 -14.84 -14.19
N LEU A 175 2.99 -15.58 -13.27
CA LEU A 175 2.85 -17.02 -13.38
C LEU A 175 1.53 -17.35 -14.09
N LYS A 176 1.64 -17.81 -15.35
CA LYS A 176 0.46 -18.11 -16.17
C LYS A 176 -0.23 -19.37 -15.66
N VAL A 177 -1.52 -19.28 -15.37
CA VAL A 177 -2.35 -20.45 -15.03
C VAL A 177 -2.57 -21.29 -16.28
N LEU A 178 -2.23 -22.57 -16.20
CA LEU A 178 -2.36 -23.55 -17.26
C LEU A 178 -3.66 -24.34 -17.14
N ASP A 179 -4.12 -24.92 -18.25
CA ASP A 179 -5.25 -25.83 -18.26
C ASP A 179 -4.85 -27.22 -17.71
N PRO A 180 -5.77 -27.92 -17.00
CA PRO A 180 -7.09 -27.45 -16.58
C PRO A 180 -6.99 -26.41 -15.46
N LYS A 181 -7.71 -25.29 -15.63
CA LYS A 181 -7.81 -24.25 -14.60
C LYS A 181 -8.56 -24.78 -13.37
N PRO A 182 -8.24 -24.28 -12.16
CA PRO A 182 -9.08 -24.51 -10.97
C PRO A 182 -10.54 -24.17 -11.26
N ALA A 183 -11.49 -24.88 -10.63
CA ALA A 183 -12.93 -24.72 -10.88
C ALA A 183 -13.40 -23.26 -10.75
N VAL A 184 -12.80 -22.50 -9.82
CA VAL A 184 -13.11 -21.09 -9.59
C VAL A 184 -12.68 -20.17 -10.75
N LEU A 185 -11.68 -20.59 -11.54
CA LEU A 185 -11.15 -19.85 -12.70
C LEU A 185 -11.65 -20.40 -14.05
N ALA A 186 -12.44 -21.47 -14.05
CA ALA A 186 -12.83 -22.18 -15.28
C ALA A 186 -13.70 -21.33 -16.23
N HIS A 187 -14.47 -20.37 -15.69
CA HIS A 187 -15.32 -19.47 -16.47
C HIS A 187 -14.53 -18.33 -17.16
N ILE A 188 -13.24 -18.17 -16.86
CA ILE A 188 -12.41 -17.09 -17.40
C ILE A 188 -11.75 -17.55 -18.70
N SER A 189 -12.11 -16.88 -19.81
CA SER A 189 -11.56 -17.16 -21.14
C SER A 189 -10.19 -16.53 -21.37
N GLN A 190 -9.92 -15.37 -20.74
CA GLN A 190 -8.66 -14.65 -20.85
C GLN A 190 -7.49 -15.44 -20.23
N PRO A 191 -6.25 -15.18 -20.65
CA PRO A 191 -5.07 -15.64 -19.91
C PRO A 191 -5.09 -15.10 -18.47
N VAL A 192 -4.95 -16.01 -17.51
CA VAL A 192 -4.94 -15.69 -16.07
C VAL A 192 -3.53 -15.82 -15.54
N TYR A 193 -3.09 -14.85 -14.74
CA TYR A 193 -1.77 -14.84 -14.12
C TYR A 193 -1.87 -14.65 -12.61
N LEU A 194 -1.21 -15.52 -11.86
CA LEU A 194 -0.85 -15.24 -10.47
C LEU A 194 0.35 -14.29 -10.50
N VAL A 195 0.21 -13.09 -9.95
CA VAL A 195 1.28 -12.08 -9.98
C VAL A 195 2.01 -12.04 -8.66
N ALA A 196 3.24 -12.56 -8.63
CA ALA A 196 4.05 -12.66 -7.43
C ALA A 196 5.07 -11.53 -7.33
N ALA A 197 5.15 -10.86 -6.19
CA ALA A 197 6.12 -9.78 -5.97
C ALA A 197 7.44 -10.33 -5.40
N THR A 198 8.57 -9.99 -6.02
CA THR A 198 9.91 -10.32 -5.55
C THR A 198 10.86 -9.12 -5.58
N LEU A 199 11.81 -9.11 -4.66
CA LEU A 199 12.95 -8.17 -4.64
C LEU A 199 14.21 -8.77 -5.28
N ARG A 200 14.17 -10.07 -5.60
CA ARG A 200 15.30 -10.86 -6.07
C ARG A 200 14.95 -11.54 -7.40
N PRO A 201 14.79 -10.78 -8.50
CA PRO A 201 14.45 -11.36 -9.80
C PRO A 201 15.52 -12.32 -10.34
N GLU A 202 16.77 -12.17 -9.89
CA GLU A 202 17.89 -13.02 -10.28
C GLU A 202 17.71 -14.49 -9.87
N THR A 203 16.92 -14.77 -8.82
CA THR A 203 16.74 -16.14 -8.29
C THR A 203 15.63 -16.92 -9.01
N MET A 204 14.96 -16.30 -9.98
CA MET A 204 13.76 -16.89 -10.61
C MET A 204 14.04 -18.17 -11.43
N TYR A 205 15.30 -18.50 -11.70
CA TYR A 205 15.69 -19.77 -12.32
C TYR A 205 15.44 -20.97 -11.40
N GLY A 206 15.53 -20.77 -10.08
CA GLY A 206 15.34 -21.81 -9.07
C GLY A 206 13.90 -22.01 -8.59
N GLN A 207 12.91 -21.50 -9.33
CA GLN A 207 11.52 -21.60 -8.94
C GLN A 207 11.03 -23.05 -8.97
N THR A 208 10.53 -23.55 -7.83
CA THR A 208 9.95 -24.90 -7.71
C THR A 208 8.43 -24.90 -7.65
N ASN A 209 7.84 -23.85 -7.08
CA ASN A 209 6.39 -23.70 -6.90
C ASN A 209 6.02 -22.22 -6.68
N CYS A 210 4.74 -21.96 -6.41
CA CYS A 210 4.23 -20.65 -6.01
C CYS A 210 3.46 -20.79 -4.71
N TYR A 211 3.65 -19.88 -3.75
CA TYR A 211 2.96 -19.91 -2.47
C TYR A 211 1.77 -18.95 -2.42
N LEU A 212 0.68 -19.46 -1.86
CA LEU A 212 -0.53 -18.73 -1.50
C LEU A 212 -0.91 -19.03 -0.05
N HIS A 213 -1.48 -18.04 0.64
CA HIS A 213 -2.07 -18.31 1.95
C HIS A 213 -3.50 -18.84 1.76
N PRO A 214 -3.87 -20.00 2.35
CA PRO A 214 -5.20 -20.59 2.16
C PRO A 214 -6.36 -19.66 2.57
N ASP A 215 -6.16 -18.89 3.65
CA ASP A 215 -7.22 -18.05 4.25
C ASP A 215 -7.24 -16.60 3.77
N ILE A 216 -6.20 -16.13 3.04
CA ILE A 216 -6.19 -14.77 2.50
C ILE A 216 -7.19 -14.68 1.35
N GLN A 217 -7.88 -13.54 1.26
CA GLN A 217 -8.77 -13.21 0.16
C GLN A 217 -7.98 -12.60 -1.00
N TYR A 218 -8.02 -13.28 -2.13
CA TYR A 218 -7.48 -12.83 -3.41
C TYR A 218 -8.62 -12.31 -4.29
N SER A 219 -8.26 -11.50 -5.28
CA SER A 219 -9.17 -10.92 -6.24
C SER A 219 -8.63 -11.16 -7.64
N ALA A 220 -9.51 -11.55 -8.57
CA ALA A 220 -9.19 -11.58 -10.00
C ALA A 220 -9.70 -10.29 -10.66
N PHE A 221 -8.83 -9.59 -11.38
CA PHE A 221 -9.16 -8.33 -12.02
C PHE A 221 -8.54 -8.22 -13.41
N TYR A 222 -9.23 -7.50 -14.30
CA TYR A 222 -8.76 -7.26 -15.65
C TYR A 222 -7.64 -6.22 -15.67
N VAL A 223 -6.67 -6.43 -16.56
CA VAL A 223 -5.54 -5.52 -16.77
C VAL A 223 -5.36 -5.19 -18.25
N GLY A 224 -4.67 -4.09 -18.51
CA GLY A 224 -4.50 -3.52 -19.85
C GLY A 224 -5.66 -2.62 -20.25
N GLU A 225 -5.45 -1.77 -21.25
CA GLU A 225 -6.49 -0.89 -21.81
C GLU A 225 -7.64 -1.66 -22.44
N LYS A 226 -7.36 -2.86 -22.96
CA LYS A 226 -8.32 -3.74 -23.63
C LYS A 226 -8.87 -4.83 -22.72
N GLU A 227 -8.41 -4.91 -21.47
CA GLU A 227 -8.84 -5.92 -20.49
C GLU A 227 -8.70 -7.36 -21.02
N ASP A 228 -7.58 -7.61 -21.70
CA ASP A 228 -7.26 -8.85 -22.40
C ASP A 228 -6.54 -9.88 -21.50
N GLU A 229 -6.04 -9.47 -20.33
CA GLU A 229 -5.45 -10.35 -19.34
C GLU A 229 -6.13 -10.20 -17.96
N VAL A 230 -6.03 -11.25 -17.15
CA VAL A 230 -6.54 -11.26 -15.77
C VAL A 230 -5.41 -11.53 -14.79
N PHE A 231 -5.26 -10.65 -13.81
CA PHE A 231 -4.32 -10.85 -12.71
C PHE A 231 -5.05 -11.30 -11.45
N ILE A 232 -4.39 -12.14 -10.66
CA ILE A 232 -4.83 -12.57 -9.34
C ILE A 232 -3.82 -12.07 -8.29
N ALA A 233 -4.31 -11.23 -7.38
CA ALA A 233 -3.56 -10.67 -6.26
C ALA A 233 -4.52 -10.26 -5.12
N THR A 234 -4.02 -9.77 -3.99
CA THR A 234 -4.89 -9.16 -2.97
C THR A 234 -5.58 -7.88 -3.47
N ALA A 235 -6.73 -7.55 -2.90
CA ALA A 235 -7.46 -6.32 -3.24
C ALA A 235 -6.61 -5.05 -3.07
N ARG A 236 -5.75 -5.01 -2.05
CA ARG A 236 -4.78 -3.92 -1.84
C ARG A 236 -3.81 -3.80 -3.02
N ALA A 237 -3.25 -4.93 -3.47
CA ALA A 237 -2.33 -4.94 -4.59
C ALA A 237 -3.01 -4.51 -5.90
N ALA A 238 -4.24 -4.97 -6.14
CA ALA A 238 -5.06 -4.52 -7.28
C ALA A 238 -5.28 -3.00 -7.26
N ARG A 239 -5.66 -2.44 -6.09
CA ARG A 239 -5.79 -0.99 -5.90
C ARG A 239 -4.49 -0.26 -6.23
N ASN A 240 -3.35 -0.72 -5.71
CA ASN A 240 -2.05 -0.13 -6.00
C ASN A 240 -1.72 -0.15 -7.51
N MET A 241 -1.96 -1.26 -8.19
CA MET A 241 -1.71 -1.42 -9.62
C MET A 241 -2.61 -0.48 -10.45
N SER A 242 -3.85 -0.25 -10.01
CA SER A 242 -4.76 0.67 -10.71
C SER A 242 -4.27 2.12 -10.76
N TYR A 243 -3.47 2.57 -9.79
CA TYR A 243 -2.83 3.91 -9.79
C TYR A 243 -1.49 3.95 -10.54
N GLN A 244 -1.02 2.80 -11.03
CA GLN A 244 0.22 2.68 -11.80
C GLN A 244 -0.04 2.57 -13.31
N GLY A 245 -1.30 2.57 -13.73
CA GLY A 245 -1.68 2.41 -15.14
C GLY A 245 -1.75 0.95 -15.60
N PHE A 246 -1.95 0.00 -14.69
CA PHE A 246 -2.19 -1.40 -15.05
C PHE A 246 -3.63 -1.67 -15.48
N THR A 247 -4.57 -0.85 -15.02
CA THR A 247 -6.00 -0.96 -15.36
C THR A 247 -6.37 0.05 -16.44
N ALA A 248 -7.46 -0.21 -17.16
CA ALA A 248 -7.94 0.65 -18.25
C ALA A 248 -8.24 2.10 -17.80
N LYS A 249 -8.64 2.30 -16.55
CA LYS A 249 -8.86 3.61 -15.94
C LYS A 249 -8.09 3.73 -14.63
N ASN A 250 -7.38 4.85 -14.46
CA ASN A 250 -6.57 5.12 -13.28
C ASN A 250 -7.43 5.11 -12.00
N GLY A 251 -7.03 4.30 -11.02
CA GLY A 251 -7.72 4.16 -9.73
C GLY A 251 -8.99 3.30 -9.75
N VAL A 252 -9.38 2.75 -10.90
CA VAL A 252 -10.56 1.87 -11.03
C VAL A 252 -10.10 0.44 -11.26
N VAL A 253 -10.54 -0.47 -10.39
CA VAL A 253 -10.30 -1.92 -10.53
C VAL A 253 -11.58 -2.56 -11.04
N ARG A 254 -11.51 -3.17 -12.23
CA ARG A 254 -12.60 -4.00 -12.76
C ARG A 254 -12.33 -5.46 -12.38
N PHE A 255 -13.06 -5.96 -11.39
CA PHE A 255 -12.99 -7.36 -11.01
C PHE A 255 -13.69 -8.25 -12.04
N VAL A 256 -13.27 -9.51 -12.11
CA VAL A 256 -14.03 -10.54 -12.81
C VAL A 256 -15.26 -10.88 -11.95
N ASP A 257 -16.41 -11.05 -12.60
CA ASP A 257 -17.69 -11.24 -11.90
C ASP A 257 -17.62 -12.41 -10.90
N GLY A 258 -17.89 -12.14 -9.62
CA GLY A 258 -17.86 -13.15 -8.55
C GLY A 258 -16.46 -13.53 -8.05
N MET A 259 -15.42 -12.81 -8.48
CA MET A 259 -14.02 -13.05 -8.14
C MET A 259 -13.38 -11.88 -7.38
N GLU A 260 -14.19 -11.05 -6.73
CA GLU A 260 -13.72 -9.94 -5.89
C GLU A 260 -13.03 -10.44 -4.62
N LYS A 261 -13.54 -11.56 -4.07
CA LYS A 261 -13.05 -12.17 -2.83
C LYS A 261 -13.05 -13.69 -2.97
N VAL A 262 -11.89 -14.24 -3.26
CA VAL A 262 -11.64 -15.67 -3.44
C VAL A 262 -10.64 -16.13 -2.38
N PRO A 263 -10.98 -17.09 -1.52
CA PRO A 263 -10.01 -17.63 -0.58
C PRO A 263 -8.90 -18.36 -1.32
N GLY A 264 -7.65 -18.17 -0.89
CA GLY A 264 -6.49 -18.79 -1.52
C GLY A 264 -6.57 -20.31 -1.60
N SER A 265 -7.29 -20.95 -0.68
CA SER A 265 -7.57 -22.39 -0.69
C SER A 265 -8.20 -22.89 -1.99
N LYS A 266 -9.01 -22.07 -2.68
CA LYS A 266 -9.62 -22.42 -3.98
C LYS A 266 -8.66 -22.32 -5.17
N LEU A 267 -7.49 -21.70 -4.98
CA LEU A 267 -6.45 -21.52 -6.00
C LEU A 267 -5.31 -22.53 -5.84
N LEU A 268 -5.27 -23.27 -4.73
CA LEU A 268 -4.26 -24.29 -4.48
C LEU A 268 -4.35 -25.43 -5.49
N GLY A 269 -3.19 -26.02 -5.81
CA GLY A 269 -3.06 -27.07 -6.83
C GLY A 269 -3.14 -26.58 -8.28
N ALA A 270 -3.34 -25.28 -8.50
CA ALA A 270 -3.30 -24.69 -9.84
C ALA A 270 -1.97 -24.99 -10.52
N SER A 271 -2.03 -25.45 -11.77
CA SER A 271 -0.85 -25.66 -12.62
C SER A 271 -0.40 -24.32 -13.21
N LEU A 272 0.89 -24.01 -13.11
CA LEU A 272 1.45 -22.71 -13.48
C LEU A 272 2.65 -22.87 -14.41
N SER A 273 2.78 -21.95 -15.37
CA SER A 273 4.01 -21.72 -16.11
C SER A 273 4.73 -20.52 -15.50
N ALA A 274 5.87 -20.78 -14.86
CA ALA A 274 6.72 -19.77 -14.24
C ALA A 274 7.79 -19.29 -15.24
N PRO A 275 7.97 -17.98 -15.45
CA PRO A 275 9.06 -17.44 -16.25
C PRO A 275 10.42 -17.88 -15.68
N LEU A 276 11.41 -18.15 -16.54
CA LEU A 276 12.81 -18.48 -16.20
C LEU A 276 13.05 -19.79 -15.43
N SER A 277 12.02 -20.43 -14.88
CA SER A 277 12.17 -21.71 -14.18
C SER A 277 12.71 -22.80 -15.09
N SER A 278 13.55 -23.69 -14.55
CA SER A 278 13.96 -24.94 -15.19
C SER A 278 12.81 -25.94 -15.31
N TYR A 279 11.79 -25.82 -14.45
CA TYR A 279 10.59 -26.63 -14.49
C TYR A 279 9.58 -26.02 -15.48
N SER A 280 9.16 -26.80 -16.47
CA SER A 280 8.15 -26.37 -17.45
C SER A 280 6.78 -26.10 -16.83
N LYS A 281 6.49 -26.76 -15.71
CA LYS A 281 5.24 -26.70 -14.96
C LYS A 281 5.53 -26.72 -13.47
N VAL A 282 4.98 -25.75 -12.74
CA VAL A 282 5.02 -25.67 -11.27
C VAL A 282 3.60 -25.54 -10.72
N TYR A 283 3.41 -25.57 -9.40
CA TYR A 283 2.08 -25.57 -8.78
C TYR A 283 1.90 -24.49 -7.71
N ALA A 284 0.66 -24.09 -7.48
CA ALA A 284 0.28 -23.25 -6.33
C ALA A 284 0.15 -24.10 -5.05
N LEU A 285 0.98 -23.83 -4.06
CA LEU A 285 1.08 -24.55 -2.78
C LEU A 285 0.76 -23.64 -1.59
N PRO A 286 0.31 -24.20 -0.45
CA PRO A 286 -0.06 -23.42 0.72
C PRO A 286 1.17 -22.97 1.53
N MET A 287 1.16 -21.72 2.00
CA MET A 287 2.12 -21.20 2.98
C MET A 287 1.40 -20.31 4.01
N LEU A 288 1.49 -20.68 5.29
CA LEU A 288 0.71 -20.07 6.38
C LEU A 288 1.35 -18.79 6.96
N THR A 289 2.56 -18.46 6.55
CA THR A 289 3.32 -17.31 7.07
C THR A 289 3.23 -16.07 6.18
N ILE A 290 2.53 -16.16 5.05
CA ILE A 290 2.31 -15.04 4.13
C ILE A 290 1.40 -13.99 4.79
N LYS A 291 1.77 -12.72 4.66
CA LYS A 291 0.98 -11.58 5.13
C LYS A 291 0.28 -10.90 3.95
N ASP A 292 -0.99 -10.58 4.09
CA ASP A 292 -1.81 -9.88 3.08
C ASP A 292 -1.41 -8.41 2.88
N ASN A 293 -0.68 -7.84 3.83
CA ASN A 293 -0.27 -6.44 3.84
C ASN A 293 1.09 -6.17 3.15
N LYS A 294 1.73 -7.18 2.55
CA LYS A 294 3.00 -7.06 1.82
C LYS A 294 2.92 -7.67 0.41
N GLY A 295 3.50 -6.98 -0.56
CA GLY A 295 3.53 -7.42 -1.96
C GLY A 295 2.13 -7.61 -2.54
N THR A 296 1.91 -8.74 -3.22
CA THR A 296 0.65 -9.11 -3.85
C THR A 296 -0.14 -10.19 -3.11
N GLY A 297 0.39 -10.69 -1.99
CA GLY A 297 -0.07 -11.91 -1.33
C GLY A 297 0.28 -13.22 -2.06
N VAL A 298 0.91 -13.13 -3.24
CA VAL A 298 1.42 -14.27 -4.01
C VAL A 298 2.95 -14.23 -3.92
N VAL A 299 3.57 -15.36 -3.59
CA VAL A 299 5.03 -15.45 -3.39
C VAL A 299 5.60 -16.52 -4.31
N THR A 300 6.76 -16.25 -4.93
CA THR A 300 7.52 -17.25 -5.69
C THR A 300 8.34 -18.11 -4.74
N SER A 301 8.40 -19.43 -4.96
CA SER A 301 9.22 -20.33 -4.14
C SER A 301 10.56 -20.63 -4.79
N VAL A 302 11.64 -20.13 -4.21
CA VAL A 302 13.02 -20.43 -4.57
C VAL A 302 13.75 -21.02 -3.37
N PRO A 303 13.56 -22.33 -3.09
CA PRO A 303 14.04 -22.97 -1.87
C PRO A 303 15.57 -23.13 -1.80
N SER A 304 16.30 -22.86 -2.87
CA SER A 304 17.78 -22.79 -2.84
C SER A 304 18.29 -21.56 -2.10
N ASP A 305 17.53 -20.46 -2.13
CA ASP A 305 17.99 -19.12 -1.78
C ASP A 305 17.12 -18.40 -0.74
N SER A 306 16.00 -19.01 -0.35
CA SER A 306 15.06 -18.52 0.66
C SER A 306 14.83 -19.60 1.73
N PRO A 307 15.22 -19.34 3.00
CA PRO A 307 15.01 -20.29 4.09
C PRO A 307 13.53 -20.62 4.35
N ASP A 308 12.65 -19.62 4.22
CA ASP A 308 11.21 -19.80 4.41
C ASP A 308 10.62 -20.73 3.34
N ASP A 309 11.08 -20.58 2.09
CA ASP A 309 10.61 -21.40 0.97
C ASP A 309 11.07 -22.85 1.13
N PHE A 310 12.32 -23.06 1.56
CA PHE A 310 12.86 -24.39 1.83
C PHE A 310 12.12 -25.08 2.99
N ALA A 311 11.83 -24.33 4.06
CA ALA A 311 11.09 -24.84 5.21
C ALA A 311 9.66 -25.25 4.83
N ALA A 312 8.93 -24.40 4.11
CA ALA A 312 7.57 -24.68 3.65
C ALA A 312 7.52 -25.88 2.69
N LEU A 313 8.44 -25.97 1.74
CA LEU A 313 8.53 -27.12 0.82
C LEU A 313 8.86 -28.41 1.58
N SER A 314 9.82 -28.35 2.51
CA SER A 314 10.21 -29.49 3.35
C SER A 314 9.06 -29.98 4.22
N ASP A 315 8.27 -29.07 4.78
CA ASP A 315 7.09 -29.39 5.56
C ASP A 315 6.02 -30.10 4.71
N LEU A 316 5.77 -29.62 3.49
CA LEU A 316 4.85 -30.29 2.56
C LEU A 316 5.36 -31.68 2.16
N LYS A 317 6.67 -31.86 1.96
CA LYS A 317 7.28 -33.17 1.68
C LYS A 317 7.12 -34.13 2.87
N LYS A 318 7.44 -33.69 4.09
CA LYS A 318 7.44 -34.54 5.29
C LYS A 318 6.03 -34.85 5.82
N LYS A 319 5.13 -33.86 5.83
CA LYS A 319 3.82 -33.96 6.49
C LYS A 319 2.73 -34.30 5.48
N LYS A 320 2.50 -35.58 5.22
CA LYS A 320 1.39 -36.05 4.37
C LYS A 320 0.01 -35.49 4.78
N PRO A 321 -0.35 -35.36 6.08
CA PRO A 321 -1.64 -34.78 6.47
C PRO A 321 -1.81 -33.32 6.00
N LEU A 322 -0.72 -32.56 5.82
CA LEU A 322 -0.78 -31.19 5.33
C LEU A 322 -1.18 -31.15 3.85
N ARG A 323 -0.66 -32.09 3.04
CA ARG A 323 -1.04 -32.27 1.64
C ARG A 323 -2.51 -32.68 1.51
N GLU A 324 -2.93 -33.66 2.30
CA GLU A 324 -4.31 -34.16 2.31
C GLU A 324 -5.31 -33.06 2.73
N LYS A 325 -4.98 -32.26 3.75
CA LYS A 325 -5.82 -31.14 4.22
C LYS A 325 -6.14 -30.12 3.11
N TYR A 326 -5.19 -29.84 2.23
CA TYR A 326 -5.31 -28.82 1.17
C TYR A 326 -5.52 -29.42 -0.23
N GLY A 327 -5.76 -30.73 -0.34
CA GLY A 327 -6.01 -31.40 -1.62
C GLY A 327 -4.79 -31.39 -2.57
N ILE A 328 -3.57 -31.30 -2.04
CA ILE A 328 -2.34 -31.29 -2.83
C ILE A 328 -1.88 -32.72 -3.09
N THR A 329 -1.65 -33.09 -4.34
CA THR A 329 -1.17 -34.43 -4.70
C THR A 329 0.36 -34.53 -4.60
N ASP A 330 0.86 -35.76 -4.49
CA ASP A 330 2.29 -36.03 -4.34
C ASP A 330 3.12 -35.54 -5.54
N GLU A 331 2.54 -35.59 -6.75
CA GLU A 331 3.13 -35.08 -7.99
C GLU A 331 3.39 -33.57 -7.97
N MET A 332 2.63 -32.82 -7.16
CA MET A 332 2.77 -31.36 -7.06
C MET A 332 3.94 -30.94 -6.16
N VAL A 333 4.52 -31.87 -5.39
CA VAL A 333 5.49 -31.54 -4.33
C VAL A 333 6.74 -32.40 -4.40
N LEU A 334 6.60 -33.73 -4.46
CA LEU A 334 7.74 -34.65 -4.30
C LEU A 334 8.77 -34.55 -5.44
N PRO A 335 8.40 -34.38 -6.72
CA PRO A 335 9.38 -34.28 -7.81
C PRO A 335 10.20 -32.98 -7.83
N PHE A 336 9.78 -31.97 -7.08
CA PHE A 336 10.40 -30.65 -7.08
C PHE A 336 11.51 -30.59 -6.03
N GLU A 337 12.76 -30.60 -6.47
CA GLU A 337 13.92 -30.40 -5.60
C GLU A 337 14.45 -28.98 -5.73
N PRO A 338 15.11 -28.43 -4.69
CA PRO A 338 15.81 -27.17 -4.81
C PRO A 338 16.82 -27.24 -5.95
N VAL A 339 16.69 -26.31 -6.90
CA VAL A 339 17.62 -26.17 -8.01
C VAL A 339 18.80 -25.38 -7.47
N SER A 340 19.96 -26.01 -7.31
CA SER A 340 21.19 -25.27 -7.03
C SER A 340 21.48 -24.37 -8.23
N ASP A 341 21.60 -23.07 -7.99
CA ASP A 341 22.08 -22.14 -9.02
C ASP A 341 23.51 -22.56 -9.41
N VAL A 342 23.60 -23.31 -10.50
CA VAL A 342 24.84 -23.68 -11.17
C VAL A 342 25.49 -22.41 -11.69
N ASN A 343 26.60 -22.01 -11.07
CA ASN A 343 27.64 -21.11 -11.57
C ASN A 343 27.16 -19.93 -12.43
N TRP A 344 27.01 -18.76 -11.82
CA TRP A 344 27.01 -17.48 -12.54
C TRP A 344 28.29 -17.37 -13.40
N PRO A 345 28.24 -17.42 -14.75
CA PRO A 345 29.37 -17.05 -15.55
C PRO A 345 29.42 -15.52 -15.50
N ARG A 346 30.46 -14.96 -14.87
CA ARG A 346 30.80 -13.54 -15.05
C ARG A 346 31.18 -13.33 -16.54
N GLY A 347 30.21 -13.07 -17.41
CA GLY A 347 30.45 -12.91 -18.85
C GLY A 347 29.23 -12.43 -19.66
N PRO A 348 29.46 -11.78 -20.83
CA PRO A 348 28.52 -10.85 -21.44
C PRO A 348 27.58 -11.56 -22.41
N ASN A 349 26.46 -12.11 -21.94
CA ASN A 349 25.38 -12.59 -22.83
C ASN A 349 24.01 -12.06 -22.38
N LEU A 350 23.89 -10.73 -22.35
CA LEU A 350 22.65 -10.00 -22.03
C LEU A 350 21.61 -9.96 -23.17
N LYS A 351 21.89 -10.57 -24.34
CA LYS A 351 20.99 -10.46 -25.51
C LYS A 351 19.82 -11.44 -25.53
N SER A 352 19.93 -12.62 -24.89
CA SER A 352 18.80 -13.58 -24.80
C SER A 352 17.85 -13.28 -23.63
N ALA A 353 18.32 -12.59 -22.59
CA ALA A 353 17.53 -12.20 -21.43
C ALA A 353 16.46 -11.13 -21.77
N ALA A 354 16.71 -10.27 -22.77
CA ALA A 354 15.81 -9.18 -23.14
C ALA A 354 14.42 -9.65 -23.60
N GLY A 355 14.31 -10.84 -24.21
CA GLY A 355 13.03 -11.43 -24.61
C GLY A 355 12.20 -11.97 -23.44
N ALA A 356 12.87 -12.55 -22.43
CA ALA A 356 12.22 -13.07 -21.22
C ALA A 356 11.90 -11.95 -20.20
N LEU A 357 12.65 -10.84 -20.22
CA LEU A 357 12.41 -9.63 -19.44
C LEU A 357 11.11 -8.90 -19.79
N SER A 358 10.52 -9.17 -20.97
CA SER A 358 9.20 -8.63 -21.33
C SER A 358 8.05 -9.10 -20.42
N LYS A 359 8.27 -10.14 -19.60
CA LYS A 359 7.30 -10.69 -18.64
C LYS A 359 7.54 -10.25 -17.18
N LEU A 360 8.48 -9.32 -16.96
CA LEU A 360 8.81 -8.78 -15.65
C LEU A 360 8.20 -7.38 -15.55
N LEU A 361 7.07 -7.27 -14.85
CA LEU A 361 6.42 -5.98 -14.62
C LEU A 361 6.97 -5.36 -13.35
N LEU A 362 7.56 -4.18 -13.47
CA LEU A 362 7.98 -3.37 -12.34
C LEU A 362 6.73 -2.81 -11.65
N VAL A 363 6.51 -3.18 -10.39
CA VAL A 363 5.45 -2.61 -9.55
C VAL A 363 6.06 -2.09 -8.29
N TYR A 364 5.84 -0.81 -8.04
CA TYR A 364 6.14 -0.27 -6.73
C TYR A 364 5.01 -0.70 -5.79
N ALA A 365 5.35 -1.29 -4.66
CA ALA A 365 4.39 -1.58 -3.62
C ALA A 365 4.00 -0.24 -2.99
N TYR A 366 2.96 0.41 -3.53
CA TYR A 366 2.40 1.60 -2.91
C TYR A 366 1.80 1.18 -1.55
N GLN A 367 2.09 1.96 -0.52
CA GLN A 367 1.04 2.20 0.45
C GLN A 367 0.22 3.32 -0.16
N VAL A 368 -0.82 2.95 -0.91
CA VAL A 368 -2.00 3.81 -1.00
C VAL A 368 -2.51 3.93 0.43
N VAL A 369 -2.16 5.04 1.08
CA VAL A 369 -2.62 5.34 2.44
C VAL A 369 -4.14 5.53 2.33
N PRO A 370 -4.93 4.93 3.24
CA PRO A 370 -6.39 5.04 3.23
C PRO A 370 -6.91 6.48 3.26
#